data_AF-A0A662YKR0-F1
#
_entry.id   AF-A0A662YKR0-F1
#
_cell.length_a   1.000
_cell.length_b   1.000
_cell.length_c   1.000
_cell.angle_alpha   90.00
_cell.angle_beta   90.00
_cell.angle_gamma   90.00
#
_symmetry.space_group_name_H-M   'P 1'
#
loop_
_entity.id
_entity.type
_entity.pdbx_description
1 polymer ?
#
loop_
_entity_poly.entity_id
_entity_poly.type
_entity_poly.pdbx_seq_one_letter_code
_entity_poly.pdbx_strand_id
1 'polypeptide(L)' 'EALCAPNSTTGAAFKAEIAREMEELATKYKLFRFERAQKFHVHADQFTPENGFATPTFKLKRPVIVKHFGAELEGMYAE' A
#
# COMPACT_ATOMS: atom_id res chain seq x y z
N GLU A 1 1.67 -10.77 11.60
CA GLU A 1 1.29 -9.50 12.26
C GLU A 1 2.46 -8.55 12.56
N ALA A 2 3.61 -8.99 13.08
CA ALA A 2 4.69 -8.09 13.53
C ALA A 2 5.43 -7.25 12.46
N LEU A 3 5.35 -7.63 11.17
CA LEU A 3 6.05 -6.96 10.06
C LEU A 3 5.32 -5.74 9.50
N CYS A 4 3.99 -5.69 9.64
CA CYS A 4 3.14 -4.62 9.08
C CYS A 4 2.69 -3.62 10.16
N ALA A 5 3.05 -3.86 11.43
CA ALA A 5 2.69 -2.99 12.54
C ALA A 5 3.51 -1.68 12.49
N PRO A 6 2.89 -0.50 12.64
CA PRO A 6 3.57 0.79 12.54
C PRO A 6 4.59 1.03 13.66
N ASN A 7 4.44 0.37 14.81
CA ASN A 7 5.26 0.57 16.00
C ASN A 7 6.40 -0.47 16.14
N SER A 8 6.64 -1.28 15.10
CA SER A 8 7.67 -2.32 15.09
C SER A 8 8.90 -1.81 14.35
N THR A 9 10.09 -1.89 14.96
CA THR A 9 11.37 -1.53 14.33
C THR A 9 11.60 -2.32 13.04
N THR A 10 11.17 -3.58 13.00
CA THR A 10 11.23 -4.42 11.80
C THR A 10 10.27 -3.95 10.71
N GLY A 11 9.09 -3.43 11.09
CA GLY A 11 8.12 -2.89 10.14
C GLY A 11 8.59 -1.61 9.46
N ALA A 12 9.28 -0.73 10.19
CA ALA A 12 9.89 0.46 9.62
C ALA A 12 10.98 0.11 8.58
N ALA A 13 11.87 -0.84 8.90
CA ALA A 13 12.89 -1.33 7.97
C ALA A 13 12.26 -1.99 6.73
N PHE A 14 11.21 -2.80 6.91
CA PHE A 14 10.50 -3.44 5.81
C PHE A 14 9.83 -2.41 4.88
N LYS A 15 9.16 -1.40 5.45
CA LYS A 15 8.56 -0.30 4.68
C LYS A 15 9.62 0.49 3.90
N ALA A 16 10.79 0.73 4.50
CA ALA A 16 11.88 1.42 3.82
C ALA A 16 12.42 0.60 2.62
N GLU A 17 12.52 -0.71 2.76
CA GLU A 17 12.96 -1.58 1.66
C GLU A 17 11.96 -1.60 0.49
N ILE A 18 10.65 -1.68 0.78
CA ILE A 18 9.61 -1.54 -0.26
C ILE A 18 9.74 -0.18 -0.97
N ALA A 19 9.93 0.91 -0.21
CA ALA A 19 10.07 2.25 -0.78
C ALA A 19 11.29 2.36 -1.70
N ARG A 20 12.42 1.75 -1.31
CA ARG A 20 13.64 1.68 -2.13
C ARG A 20 13.37 0.98 -3.46
N GLU A 21 12.75 -0.19 -3.43
CA GLU A 21 12.43 -0.95 -4.66
C GLU A 21 11.44 -0.21 -5.57
N MET A 22 10.41 0.43 -4.99
CA MET A 22 9.46 1.26 -5.74
C MET A 22 10.15 2.42 -6.48
N GLU A 23 11.12 3.08 -5.85
CA GLU A 23 11.88 4.19 -6.46
C GLU A 23 12.84 3.70 -7.56
N GLU A 24 13.46 2.53 -7.39
CA GLU A 24 14.28 1.89 -8.41
C GLU A 24 13.45 1.55 -9.66
N LEU A 25 12.27 0.96 -9.47
CA LEU A 25 11.34 0.67 -10.56
C LEU A 25 10.85 1.97 -11.21
N ALA A 26 10.50 2.99 -10.44
CA ALA A 26 10.05 4.27 -10.98
C ALA A 26 11.13 4.94 -11.84
N THR A 27 12.40 4.87 -11.42
CA THR A 27 13.55 5.37 -12.17
C THR A 27 13.78 4.54 -13.44
N LYS A 28 13.75 3.21 -13.33
CA LYS A 28 13.91 2.28 -14.46
C LYS A 28 12.87 2.51 -15.56
N TYR A 29 11.62 2.75 -15.17
CA TYR A 29 10.50 3.00 -16.08
C TYR A 29 10.28 4.48 -16.39
N LYS A 30 11.16 5.37 -15.93
CA LYS A 30 11.10 6.82 -16.20
C LYS A 30 9.77 7.48 -15.82
N LEU A 31 9.15 6.99 -14.74
CA LEU A 31 7.90 7.54 -14.24
C LEU A 31 8.10 8.97 -13.75
N PHE A 32 7.17 9.86 -14.07
CA PHE A 32 7.15 11.21 -13.53
C PHE A 32 6.85 11.19 -12.04
N ARG A 33 7.26 12.23 -11.33
CA ARG A 33 7.06 12.31 -9.88
C ARG A 33 5.60 12.17 -9.46
N PHE A 34 4.65 12.66 -10.26
CA PHE A 34 3.21 12.57 -9.99
C PHE A 34 2.62 11.17 -10.21
N GLU A 35 3.32 10.27 -10.90
CA GLU A 35 2.92 8.86 -11.09
C GLU A 35 3.44 7.97 -9.94
N ARG A 36 4.32 8.48 -9.10
CA ARG A 36 4.97 7.75 -8.01
C ARG A 36 4.20 7.91 -6.71
N ALA A 37 3.84 6.80 -6.07
CA ALA A 37 3.27 6.80 -4.74
C ALA A 37 4.28 7.35 -3.72
N GLN A 38 3.99 8.50 -3.11
CA GLN A 38 4.89 9.17 -2.16
C GLN A 38 4.80 8.58 -0.75
N LYS A 39 3.61 8.11 -0.36
CA LYS A 39 3.33 7.47 0.92
C LYS A 39 2.43 6.25 0.68
N PHE A 40 2.59 5.24 1.52
CA PHE A 40 1.79 4.02 1.46
C PHE A 40 1.64 3.39 2.85
N HIS A 41 0.58 2.59 3.01
CA HIS A 41 0.32 1.76 4.18
C HIS A 41 0.58 0.29 3.80
N VAL A 42 1.30 -0.44 4.64
CA VAL A 42 1.57 -1.87 4.43
C VAL A 42 0.51 -2.65 5.19
N HIS A 43 -0.32 -3.35 4.44
CA HIS A 43 -1.38 -4.20 4.97
C HIS A 43 -0.98 -5.68 4.84
N ALA A 44 -1.24 -6.47 5.87
CA ALA A 44 -0.78 -7.86 5.94
C ALA A 44 -1.66 -8.82 5.13
N ASP A 45 -2.95 -8.51 4.97
CA ASP A 45 -3.90 -9.42 4.32
C ASP A 45 -3.97 -9.17 2.81
N GLN A 46 -4.07 -10.26 2.05
CA GLN A 46 -4.23 -10.19 0.62
C GLN A 46 -5.64 -9.70 0.25
N PHE A 47 -5.80 -9.00 -0.88
CA PHE A 47 -7.12 -8.68 -1.43
C PHE A 47 -7.70 -9.89 -2.16
N THR A 48 -8.80 -10.45 -1.63
CA THR A 48 -9.40 -11.68 -2.15
C THR A 48 -10.91 -11.54 -2.39
N PRO A 49 -11.55 -12.48 -3.10
CA PRO A 49 -13.00 -12.49 -3.21
C PRO A 49 -13.69 -12.71 -1.85
N GLU A 50 -13.09 -13.51 -0.96
CA GLU A 50 -13.65 -13.90 0.34
C GLU A 50 -13.73 -12.73 1.32
N ASN A 51 -12.72 -11.85 1.34
CA ASN A 51 -12.78 -10.60 2.12
C ASN A 51 -13.49 -9.47 1.37
N GLY A 52 -14.00 -9.73 0.17
CA GLY A 52 -14.78 -8.77 -0.60
C GLY A 52 -13.96 -7.66 -1.24
N PHE A 53 -12.62 -7.69 -1.21
CA PHE A 53 -11.77 -6.72 -1.88
C PHE A 53 -11.56 -7.01 -3.36
N ALA A 54 -11.79 -8.25 -3.80
CA ALA A 54 -11.72 -8.64 -5.20
C ALA A 54 -13.04 -9.21 -5.75
N THR A 55 -13.17 -9.18 -7.08
CA THR A 55 -14.16 -9.97 -7.82
C THR A 55 -13.70 -11.43 -7.91
N PRO A 56 -14.56 -12.39 -8.27
CA PRO A 56 -14.14 -13.78 -8.52
C PRO A 56 -13.02 -13.93 -9.57
N THR A 57 -12.89 -12.97 -10.48
CA THR A 57 -11.80 -12.89 -11.48
C THR A 57 -10.56 -12.11 -11.00
N PHE A 58 -10.41 -11.90 -9.69
CA PHE A 58 -9.29 -11.18 -9.05
C PHE A 58 -9.10 -9.72 -9.46
N LYS A 59 -10.13 -9.05 -9.97
CA LYS A 59 -10.13 -7.58 -10.14
C LYS A 59 -10.48 -6.89 -8.82
N LEU A 60 -9.75 -5.83 -8.49
CA LEU A 60 -9.96 -5.06 -7.27
C LEU A 60 -11.31 -4.32 -7.28
N LYS A 61 -12.05 -4.40 -6.18
CA LYS A 61 -13.27 -3.62 -5.93
C LYS A 61 -12.88 -2.29 -5.28
N ARG A 62 -12.38 -1.35 -6.10
CA ARG A 62 -11.86 -0.04 -5.63
C ARG A 62 -12.76 0.70 -4.64
N PRO A 63 -14.10 0.83 -4.82
CA PRO A 63 -14.94 1.53 -3.85
C PRO A 63 -14.96 0.88 -2.47
N VAL A 64 -14.86 -0.45 -2.39
CA VAL A 64 -14.81 -1.19 -1.12
C VAL A 64 -13.47 -0.97 -0.42
N ILE A 65 -12.37 -1.08 -1.17
CA ILE A 65 -11.02 -0.87 -0.66
C ILE A 65 -10.85 0.56 -0.13
N VAL A 66 -11.25 1.56 -0.92
CA VAL A 66 -11.16 2.98 -0.52
C VAL A 66 -11.99 3.26 0.73
N LYS A 67 -13.20 2.68 0.84
CA LYS A 67 -14.02 2.81 2.05
C LYS A 67 -13.36 2.15 3.27
N HIS A 68 -12.74 0.99 3.08
CA HIS A 68 -12.11 0.23 4.16
C HIS A 68 -10.86 0.94 4.71
N PHE A 69 -9.96 1.40 3.83
CA PHE A 69 -8.71 2.07 4.21
C PHE A 69 -8.83 3.61 4.27
N GLY A 70 -10.05 4.14 4.40
CA GLY A 70 -10.29 5.58 4.33
C GLY A 70 -9.51 6.36 5.38
N ALA A 71 -9.50 5.88 6.63
CA ALA A 71 -8.81 6.53 7.74
C ALA A 71 -7.29 6.55 7.55
N GLU A 72 -6.70 5.46 7.06
CA GLU A 72 -5.26 5.37 6.78
C GLU A 72 -4.86 6.28 5.61
N LEU A 73 -5.69 6.36 4.57
CA LEU A 73 -5.47 7.26 3.44
C LEU A 73 -5.53 8.72 3.89
N GLU A 74 -6.56 9.10 4.65
CA GLU A 74 -6.71 10.46 5.21
C GLU A 74 -5.53 10.82 6.12
N GLY A 75 -5.11 9.90 7.00
CA GLY A 75 -3.96 10.08 7.87
C GLY A 75 -2.68 10.37 7.11
N MET A 76 -2.40 9.63 6.03
CA MET A 76 -1.21 9.85 5.20
C MET A 76 -1.20 11.22 4.49
N TYR A 77 -2.37 11.74 4.11
CA TYR A 77 -2.49 13.06 3.46
C TYR A 77 -2.46 14.23 4.45
N ALA A 78 -2.82 14.00 5.71
CA ALA A 78 -2.82 15.04 6.74
C ALA A 78 -1.41 15.31 7.34
N GLU A 79 -0.49 14.36 7.20
CA GLU A 79 0.93 14.46 7.55
C GLU A 79 1.77 15.24 6.52
#